data_AF-A0A2V2FHV7-F1
#
_entry.id   AF-A0A2V2FHV7-F1
#
_cell.length_a   1.000
_cell.length_b   1.000
_cell.length_c   1.000
_cell.angle_alpha   90.00
_cell.angle_beta   90.00
_cell.angle_gamma   90.00
#
_symmetry.space_group_name_H-M   'P 1'
#
loop_
_entity.id
_entity.type
_entity.pdbx_description
1 polymer ?
#
loop_
_entity_poly.entity_id
_entity_poly.type
_entity_poly.pdbx_seq_one_letter_code
_entity_poly.pdbx_strand_id
1 'polypeptide(L)'
;AKLAGGYGATLAGGDYAKLAGGYDAKLAGGNDALIVGDKGSVAKGGIGSVILLVSRDGDRNITAYKAIKIDGKRYKADVYYTLGADGEVKAAAGGEPDAGRNRL
;
A
#
# COMPACT_ATOMS: atom_id res chain seq x y z
N ALA A 1 16.30 4.16 2.89
CA ALA A 1 16.21 3.06 3.89
C ALA A 1 15.63 1.80 3.26
N LYS A 2 15.88 0.61 3.83
CA LYS A 2 15.15 -0.62 3.50
C LYS A 2 14.46 -1.12 4.77
N LEU A 3 13.13 -1.15 4.79
CA LEU A 3 12.34 -1.56 5.95
C LEU A 3 11.39 -2.69 5.56
N ALA A 4 11.24 -3.66 6.46
CA ALA A 4 10.25 -4.72 6.33
C ALA A 4 9.51 -4.88 7.66
N GLY A 5 8.20 -5.07 7.60
CA GLY A 5 7.33 -5.24 8.77
C GLY A 5 6.22 -6.25 8.48
N GLY A 6 5.83 -7.01 9.49
CA GLY A 6 4.80 -8.04 9.39
C GLY A 6 3.37 -7.49 9.51
N TYR A 7 2.47 -8.32 10.05
CA TYR A 7 1.06 -7.97 10.29
C TYR A 7 0.91 -6.65 11.05
N GLY A 8 0.09 -5.73 10.54
CA GLY A 8 -0.25 -4.46 11.19
C GLY A 8 0.91 -3.45 11.33
N ALA A 9 2.05 -3.68 10.66
CA ALA A 9 3.22 -2.83 10.82
C ALA A 9 2.97 -1.41 10.26
N THR A 10 3.45 -0.40 11.00
CA THR A 10 3.54 0.98 10.49
C THR A 10 4.98 1.30 10.15
N LEU A 11 5.28 1.53 8.88
CA LEU A 11 6.63 1.82 8.38
C LEU A 11 6.67 3.21 7.74
N ALA A 12 7.68 4.00 8.09
CA ALA A 12 7.98 5.27 7.45
C ALA A 12 9.43 5.28 6.95
N GLY A 13 9.63 5.63 5.69
CA GLY A 13 10.95 5.83 5.08
C GLY A 13 11.00 7.13 4.29
N GLY A 14 12.15 7.80 4.27
CA GLY A 14 12.36 8.99 3.46
C GLY A 14 12.50 8.71 1.96
N ASP A 15 13.12 9.64 1.24
CA ASP A 15 13.31 9.53 -0.21
C ASP A 15 14.13 8.28 -0.59
N TYR A 16 13.83 7.71 -1.75
CA TYR A 16 14.44 6.49 -2.28
C TYR A 16 14.30 5.24 -1.38
N ALA A 17 13.42 5.27 -0.38
CA ALA A 17 13.20 4.15 0.52
C ALA A 17 12.58 2.95 -0.18
N LYS A 18 12.87 1.76 0.35
CA LYS A 18 12.27 0.48 -0.06
C LYS A 18 11.51 -0.08 1.14
N LEU A 19 10.19 -0.12 1.06
CA LEU A 19 9.31 -0.56 2.14
C LEU A 19 8.56 -1.83 1.74
N ALA A 20 8.51 -2.82 2.62
CA ALA A 20 7.69 -4.02 2.46
C ALA A 20 6.85 -4.25 3.72
N GLY A 21 5.54 -4.09 3.61
CA GLY A 21 4.58 -4.36 4.68
C GLY A 21 3.82 -5.66 4.46
N GLY A 22 3.63 -6.42 5.53
CA GLY A 22 2.73 -7.56 5.56
C GLY A 22 1.26 -7.15 5.59
N TYR A 23 0.41 -8.09 5.98
CA TYR A 23 -1.05 -7.92 6.02
C TYR A 23 -1.44 -6.72 6.93
N ASP A 24 -2.42 -5.91 6.51
CA ASP A 24 -2.90 -4.70 7.20
C ASP A 24 -1.81 -3.64 7.53
N ALA A 25 -0.71 -3.58 6.77
CA ALA A 25 0.35 -2.62 7.04
C ALA A 25 0.01 -1.18 6.61
N LYS A 26 0.60 -0.20 7.29
CA LYS A 26 0.55 1.23 6.94
C LYS A 26 1.93 1.72 6.53
N LEU A 27 2.09 2.10 5.27
CA LEU A 27 3.40 2.37 4.66
C LEU A 27 3.48 3.82 4.15
N ALA A 28 4.50 4.56 4.56
CA ALA A 28 4.75 5.92 4.09
C ALA A 28 6.18 6.08 3.57
N GLY A 29 6.33 6.24 2.26
CA GLY A 29 7.61 6.57 1.63
C GLY A 29 7.73 8.05 1.26
N GLY A 30 8.96 8.57 1.20
CA GLY A 30 9.26 9.86 0.58
C GLY A 30 9.19 9.81 -0.95
N ASN A 31 9.86 10.73 -1.63
CA ASN A 31 9.96 10.76 -3.09
C ASN A 31 10.75 9.56 -3.63
N ASP A 32 10.42 9.13 -4.85
CA ASP A 32 11.09 8.03 -5.54
C ASP A 32 11.19 6.72 -4.72
N ALA A 33 10.24 6.50 -3.79
CA ALA A 33 10.21 5.31 -2.96
C ALA A 33 9.62 4.10 -3.71
N LEU A 34 10.04 2.90 -3.32
CA LEU A 34 9.44 1.64 -3.74
C LEU A 34 8.71 1.01 -2.56
N ILE A 35 7.40 0.84 -2.68
CA ILE A 35 6.54 0.43 -1.57
C ILE A 35 5.72 -0.79 -2.00
N VAL A 36 5.77 -1.86 -1.20
CA VAL A 36 4.96 -3.06 -1.40
C VAL A 36 4.14 -3.32 -0.14
N GLY A 37 2.82 -3.38 -0.27
CA GLY A 37 1.90 -3.75 0.80
C GLY A 37 1.10 -5.01 0.46
N ASP A 38 1.00 -5.93 1.41
CA ASP A 38 0.15 -7.12 1.29
C ASP A 38 -1.34 -6.79 1.56
N LYS A 39 -2.22 -7.80 1.56
CA LYS A 39 -3.67 -7.66 1.74
C LYS A 39 -4.03 -6.75 2.92
N GLY A 40 -4.98 -5.85 2.67
CA GLY A 40 -5.46 -4.88 3.65
C GLY A 40 -4.54 -3.68 3.86
N SER A 41 -3.33 -3.67 3.27
CA SER A 41 -2.40 -2.55 3.46
C SER A 41 -2.90 -1.24 2.84
N VAL A 42 -2.43 -0.15 3.43
CA VAL A 42 -2.49 1.20 2.86
C VAL A 42 -1.09 1.75 2.68
N ALA A 43 -0.83 2.38 1.54
CA ALA A 43 0.49 2.91 1.21
C ALA A 43 0.40 4.31 0.62
N LYS A 44 1.30 5.21 1.03
CA LYS A 44 1.50 6.52 0.40
C LYS A 44 2.97 6.72 0.05
N GLY A 45 3.22 7.50 -1.00
CA GLY A 45 4.56 7.88 -1.45
C GLY A 45 4.61 9.33 -1.90
N GLY A 46 5.82 9.89 -1.95
CA GLY A 46 6.09 11.15 -2.65
C GLY A 46 6.08 10.97 -4.17
N ILE A 47 6.30 12.07 -4.91
CA ILE A 47 6.36 12.05 -6.38
C ILE A 47 7.44 11.08 -6.86
N GLY A 48 7.18 10.38 -7.96
CA GLY A 48 8.10 9.41 -8.56
C GLY A 48 8.04 8.02 -7.94
N SER A 49 7.42 7.89 -6.76
CA SER A 49 7.29 6.61 -6.07
C SER A 49 6.45 5.59 -6.85
N VAL A 50 6.73 4.31 -6.60
CA VAL A 50 5.94 3.18 -7.07
C VAL A 50 5.35 2.45 -5.87
N ILE A 51 4.04 2.21 -5.92
CA ILE A 51 3.30 1.46 -4.91
C ILE A 51 2.73 0.20 -5.56
N LEU A 52 3.06 -0.98 -5.03
CA LEU A 52 2.45 -2.26 -5.35
C LEU A 52 1.58 -2.72 -4.18
N LEU A 53 0.31 -2.99 -4.45
CA LEU A 53 -0.64 -3.51 -3.45
C LEU A 53 -1.15 -4.87 -3.91
N VAL A 54 -1.31 -5.78 -2.96
CA VAL A 54 -1.65 -7.19 -3.19
C VAL A 54 -2.94 -7.54 -2.44
N SER A 55 -3.77 -8.38 -3.05
CA SER A 55 -4.92 -9.03 -2.43
C SER A 55 -4.71 -10.53 -2.33
N ARG A 56 -5.27 -11.14 -1.28
CA ARG A 56 -5.24 -12.58 -1.03
C ARG A 56 -6.61 -13.16 -0.67
N ASP A 57 -6.84 -14.42 -0.99
CA ASP A 57 -8.00 -15.18 -0.50
C ASP A 57 -7.78 -15.68 0.95
N GLY A 58 -8.69 -16.52 1.45
CA GLY A 58 -8.61 -17.12 2.79
C GLY A 58 -7.46 -18.13 2.94
N ASP A 59 -7.06 -18.78 1.84
CA ASP A 59 -5.96 -19.74 1.78
C ASP A 59 -4.59 -19.08 1.58
N ARG A 60 -4.56 -17.73 1.58
CA ARG A 60 -3.38 -16.88 1.40
C ARG A 60 -2.81 -16.90 -0.03
N ASN A 61 -3.54 -17.40 -1.02
CA ASN A 61 -3.14 -17.27 -2.41
C ASN A 61 -3.26 -15.81 -2.84
N ILE A 62 -2.34 -15.34 -3.69
CA ILE A 62 -2.45 -14.01 -4.30
C ILE A 62 -3.55 -14.06 -5.36
N THR A 63 -4.56 -13.21 -5.23
CA THR A 63 -5.71 -13.16 -6.13
C THR A 63 -5.71 -11.94 -7.04
N ALA A 64 -5.11 -10.84 -6.61
CA ALA A 64 -4.93 -9.65 -7.42
C ALA A 64 -3.71 -8.85 -6.94
N TYR A 65 -3.15 -8.05 -7.84
CA TYR A 65 -2.16 -7.05 -7.49
C TYR A 65 -2.25 -5.88 -8.48
N LYS A 66 -1.85 -4.69 -8.03
CA LYS A 66 -1.75 -3.52 -8.90
C LYS A 66 -0.58 -2.66 -8.48
N ALA A 67 0.21 -2.24 -9.46
CA ALA A 67 1.25 -1.25 -9.28
C ALA A 67 0.76 0.11 -9.82
N ILE A 68 1.04 1.17 -9.07
CA ILE A 68 0.78 2.56 -9.49
C ILE A 68 2.05 3.39 -9.35
N LYS A 69 2.21 4.38 -10.23
CA LYS A 69 3.21 5.43 -10.09
C LYS A 69 2.54 6.67 -9.51
N ILE A 70 3.18 7.26 -8.51
CA ILE A 70 2.78 8.53 -7.95
C ILE A 70 3.30 9.64 -8.87
N ASP A 71 2.42 10.16 -9.71
CA ASP A 71 2.73 11.14 -10.76
C ASP A 71 2.21 12.55 -10.44
N GLY A 72 1.49 12.73 -9.32
CA GLY A 72 0.86 13.99 -8.95
C GLY A 72 -0.41 14.32 -9.75
N LYS A 73 -0.77 13.50 -10.74
CA LYS A 73 -1.94 13.68 -11.61
C LYS A 73 -3.04 12.72 -11.20
N ARG A 74 -3.01 11.48 -11.68
CA ARG A 74 -4.02 10.48 -11.32
C ARG A 74 -3.79 9.99 -9.89
N TYR A 75 -2.52 9.77 -9.53
CA TYR A 75 -2.13 9.36 -8.19
C TYR A 75 -1.32 10.48 -7.55
N LYS A 76 -1.90 11.10 -6.53
CA LYS A 76 -1.37 12.26 -5.82
C LYS A 76 -0.32 11.83 -4.81
N ALA A 77 0.70 12.67 -4.63
CA ALA A 77 1.65 12.49 -3.54
C ALA A 77 0.95 12.58 -2.18
N ASP A 78 1.50 11.89 -1.19
CA ASP A 78 1.03 11.91 0.20
C ASP A 78 -0.41 11.45 0.45
N VAL A 79 -1.05 10.84 -0.55
CA VAL A 79 -2.36 10.19 -0.41
C VAL A 79 -2.15 8.70 -0.18
N TYR A 80 -2.83 8.14 0.83
CA TYR A 80 -2.85 6.71 1.05
C TYR A 80 -3.72 6.02 0.00
N TYR A 81 -3.21 4.94 -0.56
CA TYR A 81 -3.85 4.08 -1.54
C TYR A 81 -4.00 2.66 -1.01
N THR A 82 -5.09 2.01 -1.42
CA THR A 82 -5.38 0.60 -1.14
C THR A 82 -5.91 -0.10 -2.40
N LEU A 83 -5.78 -1.42 -2.47
CA LEU A 83 -6.34 -2.23 -3.55
C LEU A 83 -7.78 -2.60 -3.19
N GLY A 84 -8.74 -2.07 -3.94
CA GLY A 84 -10.15 -2.37 -3.75
C GLY A 84 -10.50 -3.82 -4.12
N ALA A 85 -11.63 -4.30 -3.60
CA ALA A 85 -12.17 -5.62 -3.93
C ALA A 85 -12.49 -5.81 -5.43
N ASP A 86 -12.63 -4.71 -6.18
CA ASP A 86 -12.79 -4.68 -7.63
C ASP A 86 -11.46 -4.76 -8.40
N GLY A 87 -10.33 -4.93 -7.70
CA GLY A 87 -9.00 -5.03 -8.33
C GLY A 87 -8.41 -3.68 -8.75
N GLU A 88 -9.05 -2.57 -8.39
CA GLU A 88 -8.59 -1.23 -8.71
C GLU A 88 -8.04 -0.50 -7.49
N VAL A 89 -7.01 0.31 -7.71
CA VAL A 89 -6.37 1.09 -6.64
C VAL A 89 -7.15 2.37 -6.38
N LYS A 90 -7.52 2.59 -5.11
CA LYS A 90 -8.35 3.70 -4.65
C LYS A 90 -7.66 4.45 -3.53
N ALA A 91 -7.97 5.74 -3.40
CA ALA A 91 -7.57 6.49 -2.23
C ALA A 91 -8.27 5.91 -0.99
N ALA A 92 -7.52 5.64 0.06
CA ALA A 92 -8.06 5.15 1.33
C ALA A 92 -8.72 6.31 2.10
N ALA A 93 -9.98 6.15 2.49
CA ALA A 93 -10.63 7.11 3.38
C ALA A 93 -9.96 7.04 4.77
N GLY A 94 -9.49 8.16 5.31
CA GLY A 94 -8.96 8.25 6.68
C GLY A 94 -7.55 7.68 6.92
N GLY A 95 -6.87 7.15 5.89
CA GLY A 95 -5.53 6.55 6.06
C GLY A 95 -5.51 5.33 6.97
N GLU A 96 -6.65 4.68 7.14
CA GLU A 96 -6.84 3.47 7.92
C GLU A 96 -6.93 2.28 6.96
N PRO A 97 -6.21 1.18 7.21
CA PRO A 97 -6.44 -0.06 6.48
C PRO A 97 -7.93 -0.43 6.62
N ASP A 98 -8.58 -0.81 5.52
CA ASP A 98 -10.01 -1.17 5.51
C ASP A 98 -10.21 -2.44 6.35
N ALA A 99 -10.37 -2.25 7.66
CA ALA A 99 -10.45 -3.31 8.67
C ALA A 99 -11.79 -4.08 8.62
N GLY A 100 -12.61 -3.94 7.58
CA GLY A 100 -14.06 -4.07 7.74
C GLY A 100 -14.87 -4.80 6.68
N ARG A 101 -14.28 -5.55 5.74
CA ARG A 101 -15.07 -6.37 4.80
C ARG A 101 -14.65 -7.84 4.75
N ASN A 102 -14.59 -8.45 5.92
CA ASN A 102 -14.80 -9.89 6.07
C ASN A 102 -15.95 -10.10 7.06
N ARG A 103 -17.18 -9.79 6.61
CA ARG A 103 -18.36 -10.46 7.18
C ARG A 103 -18.39 -11.84 6.52
N LEU A 104 -18.27 -12.86 7.37
CA LEU A 104 -18.68 -14.22 7.09
C LEU A 104 -20.09 -14.26 6.49
#